data_AF-A0A2K5PDL2-F1
#
_entry.id   AF-A0A2K5PDL2-F1
#
_cell.length_a   1.000
_cell.length_b   1.000
_cell.length_c   1.000
_cell.angle_alpha   90.00
_cell.angle_beta   90.00
_cell.angle_gamma   90.00
#
_symmetry.space_group_name_H-M   'P 1'
#
loop_
_entity.id
_entity.type
_entity.pdbx_description
1 polymer ?
#
loop_
_entity_poly.entity_id
_entity_poly.type
_entity_poly.pdbx_seq_one_letter_code
_entity_poly.pdbx_strand_id
1 'polypeptide(L)'
;RALDKVTELVLDNCLCVNGEIECLNDTCKELEFLSMANVGLNSLAWLPSLNKCQKLELSDNIISGGLEVLTEKCPNLTYLNLSGNIIKDLKEIHDEEDDDDYVEEGEEEEEGLQGEKRKADVEDDEKEEDD
;
A
#
# COMPACT_ATOMS: atom_id res chain seq x y z
N ARG A 1 -25.10 -15.61 -22.81
CA ARG A 1 -25.49 -14.37 -23.53
C ARG A 1 -24.35 -13.40 -23.28
N ALA A 2 -23.68 -12.91 -24.32
CA ALA A 2 -22.44 -12.18 -24.13
C ALA A 2 -22.74 -10.78 -23.57
N LEU A 3 -22.07 -10.44 -22.46
CA LEU A 3 -22.10 -9.12 -21.80
C LEU A 3 -21.28 -8.07 -22.58
N ASP A 4 -20.63 -8.51 -23.65
CA ASP A 4 -19.82 -7.73 -24.59
C ASP A 4 -20.58 -6.62 -25.33
N LYS A 5 -21.90 -6.53 -25.17
CA LYS A 5 -22.73 -5.47 -25.76
C LYS A 5 -23.48 -4.63 -24.73
N VAL A 6 -23.27 -4.90 -23.44
CA VAL A 6 -23.95 -4.17 -22.37
C VAL A 6 -23.22 -2.85 -22.15
N THR A 7 -23.94 -1.75 -22.39
CA THR A 7 -23.44 -0.38 -22.21
C THR A 7 -23.87 0.23 -20.88
N GLU A 8 -24.96 -0.28 -20.29
CA GLU A 8 -25.52 0.23 -19.05
C GLU A 8 -25.85 -0.94 -18.11
N LEU A 9 -25.43 -0.82 -16.85
CA LEU A 9 -25.67 -1.83 -15.82
C LEU A 9 -26.06 -1.15 -14.51
N VAL A 10 -27.22 -1.53 -13.98
CA VAL A 10 -27.75 -1.01 -12.71
C VAL A 10 -27.91 -2.16 -11.74
N LEU A 11 -27.20 -2.08 -10.61
CA LEU A 11 -27.11 -3.12 -9.57
C LEU A 11 -27.47 -2.56 -8.20
N ASP A 12 -28.23 -1.48 -8.15
CA ASP A 12 -28.59 -0.82 -6.90
C ASP A 12 -29.29 -1.79 -5.95
N ASN A 13 -28.95 -1.71 -4.66
CA ASN A 13 -29.46 -2.60 -3.61
C ASN A 13 -29.11 -4.09 -3.77
N CYS A 14 -28.25 -4.46 -4.73
CA CYS A 14 -27.69 -5.80 -4.82
C CYS A 14 -26.54 -5.95 -3.82
N LEU A 15 -26.80 -6.52 -2.64
CA LEU A 15 -25.78 -6.72 -1.62
C LEU A 15 -24.54 -7.45 -2.19
N CYS A 16 -23.38 -6.81 -2.08
CA CYS A 16 -22.11 -7.47 -2.44
C CYS A 16 -21.74 -8.52 -1.38
N VAL A 17 -21.19 -9.65 -1.80
CA VAL A 17 -20.62 -10.65 -0.89
C VAL A 17 -19.11 -10.45 -0.92
N ASN A 18 -18.51 -10.11 0.22
CA ASN A 18 -17.07 -9.83 0.35
C ASN A 18 -16.55 -8.68 -0.55
N GLY A 19 -17.41 -7.73 -0.91
CA GLY A 19 -17.04 -6.62 -1.79
C GLY A 19 -17.05 -6.99 -3.27
N GLU A 20 -17.23 -8.26 -3.64
CA GLU A 20 -17.32 -8.67 -5.03
C GLU A 20 -18.77 -8.71 -5.50
N ILE A 21 -18.94 -8.35 -6.78
CA ILE A 21 -20.20 -8.52 -7.49
C ILE A 21 -19.94 -9.54 -8.59
N GLU A 22 -20.51 -10.74 -8.46
CA GLU A 22 -20.30 -11.89 -9.36
C GLU A 22 -20.54 -11.56 -10.84
N CYS A 23 -21.37 -10.55 -11.12
CA CYS A 23 -21.73 -10.10 -12.45
C CYS A 23 -20.73 -9.09 -13.08
N LEU A 24 -19.82 -8.52 -12.30
CA LEU A 24 -18.80 -7.56 -12.76
C LEU A 24 -17.47 -8.29 -12.95
N ASN A 25 -17.24 -8.75 -14.17
CA ASN A 25 -16.00 -9.37 -14.59
C ASN A 25 -15.51 -8.72 -15.91
N ASP A 26 -14.36 -9.16 -16.42
CA ASP A 26 -13.70 -8.59 -17.62
C ASP A 26 -14.53 -8.67 -18.92
N THR A 27 -15.78 -9.15 -18.86
CA THR A 27 -16.67 -9.21 -20.01
C THR A 27 -17.43 -7.90 -20.26
N CYS A 28 -17.51 -7.00 -19.27
CA CYS A 28 -18.22 -5.71 -19.36
C CYS A 28 -17.39 -4.60 -20.04
N LYS A 29 -16.76 -4.91 -21.17
CA LYS A 29 -15.80 -4.01 -21.85
C LYS A 29 -16.45 -2.80 -22.54
N GLU A 30 -17.72 -2.91 -22.88
CA GLU A 30 -18.50 -1.86 -23.55
C GLU A 30 -19.30 -0.99 -22.58
N LEU A 31 -19.12 -1.18 -21.28
CA LEU A 31 -19.90 -0.48 -20.26
C LEU A 31 -19.55 1.00 -20.22
N GLU A 32 -20.56 1.85 -20.41
CA GLU A 32 -20.50 3.32 -20.36
C GLU A 32 -21.09 3.88 -19.07
N PHE A 33 -22.07 3.16 -18.48
CA PHE A 33 -22.71 3.52 -17.22
C PHE A 33 -22.81 2.33 -16.27
N LEU A 34 -22.39 2.54 -15.02
CA LEU A 34 -22.52 1.60 -13.92
C LEU A 34 -23.15 2.29 -12.71
N SER A 35 -24.22 1.69 -12.17
CA SER A 35 -24.83 2.10 -10.90
C SER A 35 -24.79 0.96 -9.89
N MET A 36 -24.29 1.26 -8.70
CA MET A 36 -24.17 0.33 -7.57
C MET A 36 -24.46 1.08 -6.27
N ALA A 37 -25.60 1.79 -6.25
CA ALA A 37 -26.04 2.51 -5.08
C ALA A 37 -26.51 1.54 -3.98
N ASN A 38 -26.16 1.83 -2.73
CA ASN A 38 -26.60 1.06 -1.56
C ASN A 38 -26.33 -0.46 -1.66
N VAL A 39 -25.14 -0.85 -2.13
CA VAL A 39 -24.76 -2.28 -2.23
C VAL A 39 -23.83 -2.72 -1.10
N GLY A 40 -23.37 -1.78 -0.26
CA GLY A 40 -22.52 -2.04 0.90
C GLY A 40 -21.02 -2.04 0.61
N LEU A 41 -20.57 -1.34 -0.44
CA LEU A 41 -19.14 -1.27 -0.78
C LEU A 41 -18.36 -0.51 0.27
N ASN A 42 -17.22 -1.08 0.67
CA ASN A 42 -16.21 -0.41 1.50
C ASN A 42 -14.91 -0.10 0.73
N SER A 43 -14.72 -0.73 -0.44
CA SER A 43 -13.52 -0.63 -1.26
C SER A 43 -13.90 -0.76 -2.74
N LEU A 44 -13.03 -0.23 -3.61
CA LEU A 44 -13.14 -0.25 -5.06
C LEU A 44 -12.09 -1.15 -5.72
N ALA A 45 -11.24 -1.83 -4.94
CA ALA A 45 -10.12 -2.63 -5.45
C ALA A 45 -10.55 -3.80 -6.37
N TRP A 46 -11.79 -4.28 -6.21
CA TRP A 46 -12.37 -5.38 -6.97
C TRP A 46 -12.93 -4.94 -8.34
N LEU A 47 -13.02 -3.63 -8.60
CA LEU A 47 -13.55 -3.14 -9.88
C LEU A 47 -12.70 -3.65 -11.05
N PRO A 48 -13.32 -4.27 -12.07
CA PRO A 48 -12.62 -4.61 -13.30
C PRO A 48 -12.25 -3.32 -14.06
N SER A 49 -11.39 -3.44 -15.07
CA SER A 49 -11.07 -2.30 -15.95
C SER A 49 -12.26 -1.97 -16.85
N LEU A 50 -12.93 -0.86 -16.58
CA LEU A 50 -14.07 -0.31 -17.29
C LEU A 50 -13.63 0.86 -18.18
N ASN A 51 -12.84 0.55 -19.21
CA ASN A 51 -12.21 1.56 -20.06
C ASN A 51 -13.18 2.50 -20.77
N LYS A 52 -14.42 2.10 -21.02
CA LYS A 52 -15.44 2.95 -21.69
C LYS A 52 -16.39 3.65 -20.72
N CYS A 53 -16.27 3.36 -19.42
CA CYS A 53 -17.20 3.89 -18.43
C CYS A 53 -17.00 5.40 -18.27
N GLN A 54 -18.09 6.13 -18.48
CA GLN A 54 -18.14 7.58 -18.37
C GLN A 54 -18.89 8.03 -17.12
N LYS A 55 -19.78 7.18 -16.59
CA LYS A 55 -20.65 7.51 -15.47
C LYS A 55 -20.66 6.38 -14.43
N LEU A 56 -20.32 6.72 -13.19
CA LEU A 56 -20.27 5.79 -12.08
C LEU A 56 -21.06 6.33 -10.89
N GLU A 57 -22.07 5.58 -10.47
CA GLU A 57 -22.95 5.90 -9.34
C GLU A 57 -22.67 4.93 -8.19
N LEU A 58 -22.16 5.46 -7.08
CA LEU A 58 -21.72 4.71 -5.89
C LEU A 58 -22.34 5.26 -4.60
N SER A 59 -23.45 5.98 -4.70
CA SER A 59 -24.10 6.57 -3.54
C SER A 59 -24.54 5.55 -2.48
N ASP A 60 -24.66 6.03 -1.25
CA ASP A 60 -25.16 5.27 -0.11
C ASP A 60 -24.38 3.97 0.17
N ASN A 61 -23.07 3.99 -0.11
CA ASN A 61 -22.14 2.94 0.28
C ASN A 61 -21.33 3.36 1.54
N ILE A 62 -20.34 2.56 1.94
CA ILE A 62 -19.48 2.82 3.10
C ILE A 62 -18.01 2.98 2.70
N ILE A 63 -17.76 3.51 1.50
CA ILE A 63 -16.41 3.75 0.97
C ILE A 63 -15.76 4.85 1.81
N SER A 64 -14.54 4.58 2.30
CA SER A 64 -13.80 5.52 3.14
C SER A 64 -12.48 6.04 2.53
N GLY A 65 -12.03 5.46 1.41
CA GLY A 65 -10.78 5.79 0.73
C GLY A 65 -10.56 4.92 -0.51
N GLY A 66 -9.33 4.87 -1.03
CA GLY A 66 -8.97 4.00 -2.16
C GLY A 66 -9.54 4.47 -3.51
N LEU A 67 -9.77 5.78 -3.67
CA LEU A 67 -10.38 6.34 -4.88
C LEU A 67 -9.37 6.45 -6.03
N GLU A 68 -8.07 6.42 -5.74
CA GLU A 68 -6.99 6.44 -6.72
C GLU A 68 -7.12 5.34 -7.77
N VAL A 69 -7.69 4.18 -7.40
CA VAL A 69 -7.95 3.05 -8.30
C VAL A 69 -8.87 3.41 -9.47
N LEU A 70 -9.73 4.43 -9.30
CA LEU A 70 -10.64 4.87 -10.36
C LEU A 70 -9.88 5.43 -11.56
N THR A 71 -8.70 6.01 -11.36
CA THR A 71 -7.86 6.51 -12.46
C THR A 71 -7.32 5.38 -13.33
N GLU A 72 -7.06 4.21 -12.75
CA GLU A 72 -6.60 3.01 -13.46
C GLU A 72 -7.78 2.24 -14.07
N LYS A 73 -8.85 2.02 -13.30
CA LYS A 73 -9.97 1.17 -13.73
C LYS A 73 -10.99 1.88 -14.60
N CYS A 74 -11.19 3.17 -14.41
CA CYS A 74 -12.18 3.97 -15.14
C CYS A 74 -11.54 5.23 -15.75
N PRO A 75 -10.58 5.09 -16.68
CA PRO A 75 -9.78 6.22 -17.19
C PRO A 75 -10.60 7.29 -17.95
N ASN A 76 -11.80 6.94 -18.42
CA ASN A 76 -12.69 7.84 -19.18
C ASN A 76 -13.87 8.38 -18.33
N LEU A 77 -13.78 8.27 -17.01
CA LEU A 77 -14.85 8.70 -16.11
C LEU A 77 -15.03 10.22 -16.16
N THR A 78 -16.26 10.67 -16.43
CA THR A 78 -16.63 12.11 -16.48
C THR A 78 -17.67 12.47 -15.42
N TYR A 79 -18.36 11.48 -14.86
CA TYR A 79 -19.34 11.63 -13.80
C TYR A 79 -19.11 10.59 -12.71
N LEU A 80 -19.05 11.05 -11.47
CA LEU A 80 -18.90 10.21 -10.29
C LEU A 80 -19.83 10.73 -9.19
N ASN A 81 -20.69 9.88 -8.67
CA ASN A 81 -21.48 10.16 -7.48
C ASN A 81 -21.02 9.28 -6.32
N LEU A 82 -20.59 9.93 -5.24
CA LEU A 82 -20.11 9.31 -3.99
C LEU A 82 -20.93 9.78 -2.78
N SER A 83 -22.06 10.44 -2.99
CA SER A 83 -22.91 10.92 -1.89
C SER A 83 -23.30 9.78 -0.94
N GLY A 84 -23.45 10.07 0.36
CA GLY A 84 -23.79 9.03 1.34
C GLY A 84 -22.65 8.08 1.75
N ASN A 85 -21.42 8.26 1.23
CA ASN A 85 -20.23 7.52 1.69
C ASN A 85 -19.51 8.21 2.87
N ILE A 86 -18.58 7.50 3.51
CA ILE A 86 -17.81 7.95 4.68
C ILE A 86 -16.37 8.28 4.28
N ILE A 87 -16.19 9.05 3.21
CA ILE A 87 -14.87 9.43 2.70
C ILE A 87 -14.21 10.33 3.74
N LYS A 88 -13.19 9.82 4.42
CA LYS A 88 -12.39 10.60 5.37
C LYS A 88 -11.35 11.38 4.56
N ASP A 89 -11.25 12.67 4.86
CA ASP A 89 -10.42 13.63 4.13
C ASP A 89 -9.00 13.11 3.85
N LEU A 90 -8.52 13.46 2.65
CA LEU A 90 -7.23 13.14 2.05
C LEU A 90 -6.06 13.90 2.71
N LYS A 91 -5.93 13.83 4.05
CA LYS A 91 -4.83 14.45 4.80
C LYS A 91 -4.02 13.41 5.55
N GLU A 92 -3.16 12.74 4.80
CA GLU A 92 -1.95 12.13 5.35
C GLU A 92 -0.83 12.38 4.33
N ILE A 93 -0.48 13.66 4.17
CA ILE A 93 0.83 14.03 3.64
C ILE A 93 1.72 13.97 4.87
N HIS A 94 2.42 12.84 5.06
CA HIS A 94 3.62 12.85 5.88
C HIS A 94 4.71 13.48 5.02
N ASP A 95 4.92 14.77 5.24
CA ASP A 95 6.17 15.42 4.88
C ASP A 95 7.25 14.77 5.77
N GLU A 96 7.94 13.75 5.25
CA GLU A 96 9.24 13.36 5.80
C GLU A 96 10.24 14.45 5.39
N GLU A 97 10.17 15.59 6.08
CA GLU A 97 11.22 16.61 6.04
C GLU A 97 12.45 16.05 6.78
N ASP A 98 13.55 15.94 6.03
CA ASP A 98 14.90 16.35 6.40
C ASP A 98 15.34 16.12 7.87
N ASP A 99 15.85 14.92 8.16
CA ASP A 99 16.88 14.75 9.20
C ASP A 99 18.21 14.41 8.52
N ASP A 100 18.91 15.48 8.16
CA ASP A 100 20.28 15.50 7.67
C ASP A 100 21.28 14.96 8.71
N ASP A 101 22.38 14.41 8.21
CA ASP A 101 23.68 14.18 8.86
C ASP A 101 23.78 13.17 10.03
N TYR A 102 24.07 11.91 9.68
CA TYR A 102 24.96 11.08 10.51
C TYR A 102 26.12 10.55 9.67
N VAL A 103 27.25 11.27 9.72
CA VAL A 103 28.54 10.79 9.20
C VAL A 103 29.17 9.92 10.29
N GLU A 104 29.35 8.63 10.04
CA GLU A 104 30.21 7.80 10.88
C GLU A 104 31.66 7.93 10.37
N GLU A 105 32.50 8.64 11.14
CA GLU A 105 33.97 8.62 10.95
C GLU A 105 34.58 7.49 11.80
N GLY A 106 35.44 6.70 11.18
CA GLY A 106 36.50 5.93 11.85
C GLY A 106 36.48 4.43 11.55
N GLU A 107 37.59 3.73 11.30
CA GLU A 107 38.99 4.08 11.06
C GLU A 107 39.56 2.96 10.16
N GLU A 108 40.53 3.30 9.30
CA GLU A 108 41.23 2.37 8.41
C GLU A 108 42.22 1.50 9.22
N GLU A 109 42.15 0.17 9.13
CA GLU A 109 43.24 -0.72 9.57
C GLU A 109 44.19 -1.00 8.39
N GLU A 110 45.38 -0.38 8.40
CA GLU A 110 46.53 -0.82 7.60
C GLU A 110 47.40 -1.82 8.37
N GLU A 111 47.88 -2.83 7.64
CA GLU A 111 48.82 -3.86 8.10
C GLU A 111 50.24 -3.32 8.38
N GLY A 112 50.96 -3.89 9.35
CA GLY A 112 52.38 -3.59 9.54
C GLY A 112 53.12 -4.49 10.55
N LEU A 113 53.91 -5.42 10.03
CA LEU A 113 54.85 -6.28 10.76
C LEU A 113 56.02 -5.50 11.39
N GLN A 114 56.48 -5.93 12.58
CA GLN A 114 57.88 -6.09 13.07
C GLN A 114 58.10 -5.61 14.51
N GLY A 115 58.80 -6.43 15.30
CA GLY A 115 59.41 -5.99 16.56
C GLY A 115 59.97 -7.12 17.42
N GLU A 116 61.27 -7.35 17.32
CA GLU A 116 62.03 -8.40 18.00
C GLU A 116 62.16 -8.26 19.54
N LYS A 117 62.13 -9.42 20.21
CA LYS A 117 62.95 -9.90 21.35
C LYS A 117 63.44 -8.88 22.41
N ARG A 118 63.18 -9.20 23.68
CA ARG A 118 64.16 -9.21 24.78
C ARG A 118 63.65 -10.04 25.99
N LYS A 119 64.57 -10.33 26.91
CA LYS A 119 64.79 -11.59 27.64
C LYS A 119 64.82 -11.33 29.15
N ALA A 120 64.25 -12.24 29.95
CA ALA A 120 64.45 -12.50 31.40
C ALA A 120 64.16 -11.31 32.35
N ASP A 121 63.60 -11.50 33.55
CA ASP A 121 64.22 -12.17 34.69
C ASP A 121 63.19 -12.71 35.72
N VAL A 122 63.71 -13.66 36.49
CA VAL A 122 63.16 -14.39 37.63
C VAL A 122 62.75 -13.46 38.78
N GLU A 123 61.57 -13.68 39.37
CA GLU A 123 61.35 -13.46 40.80
C GLU A 123 60.75 -14.73 41.40
N ASP A 124 61.64 -15.49 42.02
CA ASP A 124 61.38 -16.51 43.01
C ASP A 124 61.49 -15.76 44.35
N ASP A 125 60.40 -15.60 45.08
CA ASP A 125 60.51 -15.36 46.52
C ASP A 125 59.36 -16.05 47.25
N GLU A 126 59.78 -16.83 48.23
CA GLU A 126 59.04 -17.87 48.90
C GLU A 126 58.21 -17.31 50.08
N LYS A 127 57.24 -18.16 50.48
CA LYS A 127 56.62 -18.33 51.81
C LYS A 127 55.47 -17.39 52.16
N GLU A 128 54.30 -17.99 52.39
CA GLU A 128 53.82 -18.17 53.77
C GLU A 128 53.21 -19.58 53.94
N GLU A 129 53.59 -20.23 55.04
CA GLU A 129 53.01 -21.47 55.57
C GLU A 129 51.74 -21.11 56.35
N ASP A 130 50.67 -21.90 56.22
CA ASP A 130 49.62 -22.05 57.24
C ASP A 130 48.97 -23.45 57.07
N ASP A 131 49.44 -24.40 57.90
CA ASP A 131 48.69 -25.44 58.67
C ASP A 131 49.57 -26.67 59.02
#